data_AF-A0A935JMA3-F1
#
_entry.id   AF-A0A935JMA3-F1
#
_cell.length_a   1.000
_cell.length_b   1.000
_cell.length_c   1.000
_cell.angle_alpha   90.00
_cell.angle_beta   90.00
_cell.angle_gamma   90.00
#
_symmetry.space_group_name_H-M   'P 1'
#
loop_
_entity.id
_entity.type
_entity.pdbx_description
1 polymer ?
#
loop_
_entity_poly.entity_id
_entity_poly.type
_entity_poly.pdbx_seq_one_letter_code
_entity_poly.pdbx_strand_id
1 'polypeptide(L)'
;MSSPPNYLKVYRKRSGLIQEDIAFILDLPDYSNISRYEKGQRTPSIELLLLYHHLFNVPIESFFEQESQIIKLKLIQRIIKLVPELKKEQITLKSTQRIKFLEETIKRLTR
;
A
#
# COMPACT_ATOMS: atom_id res chain seq x y z
N MET A 1 -7.13 -13.55 21.03
CA MET A 1 -7.56 -12.50 20.09
C MET A 1 -7.00 -12.88 18.72
N SER A 2 -7.87 -13.13 17.74
CA SER A 2 -7.46 -13.49 16.38
C SER A 2 -6.76 -12.28 15.73
N SER A 3 -5.50 -12.45 15.33
CA SER A 3 -4.81 -11.46 14.51
C SER A 3 -5.63 -11.18 13.24
N PRO A 4 -5.69 -9.91 12.77
CA PRO A 4 -6.39 -9.59 11.54
C PRO A 4 -5.90 -10.49 10.39
N PRO A 5 -6.77 -10.88 9.45
CA PRO A 5 -6.40 -11.78 8.37
C PRO A 5 -5.27 -11.17 7.55
N ASN A 6 -4.15 -11.89 7.46
CA ASN A 6 -3.07 -11.50 6.57
C ASN A 6 -3.53 -11.75 5.11
N TYR A 7 -3.77 -10.67 4.38
CA TYR A 7 -4.31 -10.73 3.03
C TYR A 7 -3.40 -11.53 2.06
N LEU A 8 -2.08 -11.54 2.24
CA LEU A 8 -1.18 -12.40 1.46
C LEU A 8 -1.57 -13.88 1.62
N LYS A 9 -1.75 -14.33 2.86
CA LYS A 9 -2.18 -15.70 3.15
C LYS A 9 -3.55 -16.02 2.54
N VAL A 10 -4.46 -15.05 2.55
CA VAL A 10 -5.81 -15.21 2.00
C VAL A 10 -5.76 -15.44 0.49
N TYR A 11 -5.05 -14.58 -0.26
CA TYR A 11 -4.94 -14.71 -1.71
C TYR A 11 -4.26 -16.02 -2.11
N ARG A 12 -3.13 -16.36 -1.48
CA ARG A 12 -2.41 -17.61 -1.75
C ARG A 12 -3.29 -18.84 -1.49
N LYS A 13 -4.02 -18.88 -0.37
CA LYS A 13 -4.89 -20.03 -0.08
C LYS A 13 -6.06 -20.15 -1.05
N ARG A 14 -6.62 -19.04 -1.54
CA ARG A 14 -7.73 -19.05 -2.51
C ARG A 14 -7.32 -19.57 -3.89
N SER A 15 -6.05 -19.43 -4.26
CA SER A 15 -5.52 -19.97 -5.52
C SER A 15 -5.12 -21.45 -5.45
N GLY A 16 -5.11 -22.05 -4.25
CA GLY A 16 -4.65 -23.43 -4.04
C GLY A 16 -3.12 -23.57 -3.90
N LEU A 17 -2.37 -22.47 -3.97
CA LEU A 17 -0.91 -22.49 -3.85
C LEU A 17 -0.47 -22.72 -2.39
N ILE A 18 0.63 -23.44 -2.22
CA ILE A 18 1.32 -23.63 -0.94
C ILE A 18 2.45 -22.60 -0.77
N GLN A 19 3.07 -22.52 0.42
CA GLN A 19 4.10 -21.51 0.69
C GLN A 19 5.37 -21.79 -0.13
N GLU A 20 5.63 -23.06 -0.40
CA GLU A 20 6.71 -23.60 -1.20
C GLU A 20 6.58 -23.19 -2.68
N ASP A 21 5.37 -23.14 -3.23
CA ASP A 21 5.14 -22.65 -4.61
C ASP A 21 5.57 -21.19 -4.73
N ILE A 22 5.20 -20.36 -3.75
CA ILE A 22 5.56 -18.94 -3.73
C ILE A 22 7.08 -18.77 -3.57
N ALA A 23 7.70 -19.58 -2.69
CA ALA A 23 9.15 -19.55 -2.49
C ALA A 23 9.89 -19.92 -3.78
N PHE A 24 9.42 -20.96 -4.48
CA PHE A 24 9.97 -21.37 -5.78
C PHE A 24 9.84 -20.27 -6.83
N ILE A 25 8.67 -19.63 -6.95
CA ILE A 25 8.45 -18.54 -7.92
C ILE A 25 9.36 -17.33 -7.63
N LEU A 26 9.67 -17.07 -6.36
CA LEU A 26 10.58 -16.00 -5.93
C LEU A 26 12.07 -16.39 -5.93
N ASP A 27 12.41 -17.58 -6.43
CA ASP A 27 13.78 -18.11 -6.41
C ASP A 27 14.41 -18.09 -5.00
N LEU A 28 13.59 -18.40 -3.98
CA LEU A 28 14.02 -18.51 -2.59
C LEU A 28 14.43 -19.95 -2.26
N PRO A 29 15.46 -20.14 -1.40
CA PRO A 29 15.91 -21.48 -1.02
C PRO A 29 14.86 -22.26 -0.22
N ASP A 30 13.98 -21.56 0.52
CA ASP A 30 12.91 -22.17 1.31
C ASP A 30 11.74 -21.20 1.58
N TYR A 31 10.66 -21.74 2.13
CA TYR A 31 9.41 -21.03 2.39
C TYR A 31 9.36 -20.25 3.72
N SER A 32 10.42 -20.28 4.52
CA SER A 32 10.44 -19.67 5.86
C SER A 32 10.12 -18.18 5.83
N ASN A 33 10.59 -17.47 4.80
CA ASN A 33 10.26 -16.07 4.60
C ASN A 33 8.76 -15.88 4.35
N ILE A 34 8.16 -16.69 3.47
CA ILE A 34 6.72 -16.66 3.17
C ILE A 34 5.90 -16.91 4.45
N SER A 35 6.30 -17.90 5.25
CA SER A 35 5.68 -18.20 6.53
C SER A 35 5.73 -17.03 7.51
N ARG A 36 6.88 -16.34 7.64
CA ARG A 36 7.03 -15.17 8.52
C ARG A 36 6.21 -13.98 8.03
N TYR A 37 6.18 -13.73 6.72
CA TYR A 37 5.36 -12.66 6.12
C TYR A 37 3.87 -12.89 6.39
N GLU A 38 3.38 -14.11 6.16
CA GLU A 38 1.97 -14.47 6.36
C GLU A 38 1.53 -14.51 7.83
N LYS A 39 2.48 -14.66 8.76
CA LYS A 39 2.25 -14.55 10.20
C LYS A 39 2.37 -13.11 10.72
N GLY A 40 2.73 -12.15 9.87
CA GLY A 40 3.00 -10.77 10.29
C GLY A 40 4.25 -10.63 11.16
N GLN A 41 5.12 -11.65 11.20
CA GLN A 41 6.37 -11.63 11.96
C GLN A 41 7.47 -10.84 11.23
N ARG A 42 7.27 -10.56 9.95
CA ARG A 42 8.19 -9.79 9.10
C ARG A 42 7.38 -8.95 8.12
N THR A 43 7.87 -7.76 7.81
CA THR A 43 7.32 -6.91 6.76
C THR A 43 7.65 -7.50 5.37
N PRO A 44 6.64 -7.74 4.51
CA PRO A 44 6.83 -8.18 3.12
C PRO A 44 7.83 -7.29 2.36
N SER A 45 8.67 -7.90 1.51
CA SER A 45 9.49 -7.14 0.57
C SER A 45 8.64 -6.53 -0.55
N ILE A 46 9.13 -5.47 -1.20
CA ILE A 46 8.48 -4.89 -2.38
C ILE A 46 8.34 -5.96 -3.48
N GLU A 47 9.37 -6.78 -3.66
CA GLU A 47 9.38 -7.89 -4.62
C GLU A 47 8.23 -8.88 -4.40
N LEU A 48 8.02 -9.33 -3.15
CA LEU A 48 6.89 -10.21 -2.81
C LEU A 48 5.54 -9.55 -3.10
N LEU A 49 5.40 -8.26 -2.79
CA LEU A 49 4.16 -7.51 -3.02
C LEU A 49 3.85 -7.36 -4.51
N LEU A 50 4.86 -7.05 -5.32
CA LEU A 50 4.72 -6.97 -6.78
C LEU A 50 4.44 -8.34 -7.39
N LEU A 51 5.09 -9.39 -6.87
CA LEU A 51 4.78 -10.77 -7.26
C LEU A 51 3.30 -11.07 -7.03
N TYR A 52 2.80 -10.80 -5.82
CA TYR A 52 1.39 -11.08 -5.48
C TYR A 52 0.43 -10.22 -6.30
N HIS A 53 0.77 -8.96 -6.56
CA HIS A 53 0.01 -8.09 -7.44
C HIS A 53 -0.18 -8.71 -8.83
N HIS A 54 0.90 -9.19 -9.44
CA HIS A 54 0.85 -9.80 -10.77
C HIS A 54 0.23 -11.20 -10.76
N LEU A 55 0.60 -12.04 -9.78
CA LEU A 55 0.17 -13.44 -9.70
C LEU A 55 -1.33 -13.57 -9.41
N PHE A 56 -1.87 -12.72 -8.55
CA PHE A 56 -3.28 -12.76 -8.15
C PHE A 56 -4.14 -11.71 -8.85
N ASN A 57 -3.54 -10.88 -9.70
CA ASN A 57 -4.23 -9.80 -10.41
C ASN A 57 -5.04 -8.89 -9.45
N VAL A 58 -4.39 -8.46 -8.37
CA VAL A 58 -5.01 -7.56 -7.37
C VAL A 58 -4.13 -6.35 -7.09
N PRO A 59 -4.72 -5.19 -6.77
CA PRO A 59 -3.94 -4.01 -6.38
C PRO A 59 -3.09 -4.26 -5.13
N ILE A 60 -1.92 -3.61 -5.03
CA ILE A 60 -1.00 -3.77 -3.89
C ILE A 60 -1.67 -3.33 -2.58
N GLU A 61 -2.50 -2.28 -2.64
CA GLU A 61 -3.24 -1.77 -1.50
C GLU A 61 -4.24 -2.78 -0.92
N SER A 62 -4.69 -3.76 -1.70
CA SER A 62 -5.56 -4.84 -1.22
C SER A 62 -4.86 -5.72 -0.17
N PHE A 63 -3.54 -5.71 -0.09
CA PHE A 63 -2.80 -6.40 0.96
C PHE A 63 -2.72 -5.62 2.28
N PHE A 64 -3.03 -4.33 2.25
CA PHE A 64 -2.85 -3.37 3.35
C PHE A 64 -4.03 -2.40 3.42
N GLU A 65 -5.27 -2.90 3.29
CA GLU A 65 -6.46 -2.05 3.17
C GLU A 65 -6.59 -1.08 4.35
N GLN A 66 -6.36 -1.57 5.57
CA GLN A 66 -6.47 -0.77 6.80
C GLN A 66 -5.41 0.33 6.84
N GLU A 67 -4.15 -0.03 6.57
CA GLU A 67 -3.03 0.90 6.51
C GLU A 67 -3.22 1.92 5.39
N SER A 68 -3.71 1.49 4.23
CA SER A 68 -4.03 2.33 3.08
C SER A 68 -5.08 3.39 3.45
N GLN A 69 -6.15 3.02 4.16
CA GLN A 69 -7.15 3.98 4.65
C GLN A 69 -6.55 4.97 5.66
N ILE A 70 -5.74 4.48 6.61
CA ILE A 70 -5.06 5.34 7.60
C ILE A 70 -4.13 6.34 6.89
N ILE A 71 -3.35 5.89 5.91
CA ILE A 71 -2.47 6.74 5.11
C ILE A 71 -3.28 7.76 4.33
N LYS A 72 -4.38 7.36 3.69
CA LYS A 72 -5.29 8.24 2.95
C LYS A 72 -5.81 9.39 3.82
N LEU A 73 -6.31 9.07 5.03
CA LEU A 73 -6.79 10.08 5.98
C LEU A 73 -5.68 11.04 6.42
N LYS A 74 -4.50 10.51 6.78
CA LYS A 74 -3.34 11.32 7.17
C LYS A 74 -2.86 12.22 6.02
N LEU A 75 -2.88 11.71 4.79
CA LEU A 75 -2.53 12.46 3.59
C LEU A 75 -3.48 13.65 3.41
N ILE A 76 -4.79 13.42 3.41
CA ILE A 76 -5.80 14.50 3.29
C ILE A 76 -5.58 15.57 4.37
N GLN A 77 -5.42 15.16 5.64
CA GLN A 77 -5.18 16.10 6.74
C GLN A 77 -3.92 16.95 6.54
N ARG A 78 -2.83 16.35 6.03
CA ARG A 78 -1.59 17.08 5.75
C ARG A 78 -1.74 18.04 4.58
N ILE A 79 -2.45 17.65 3.51
CA ILE A 79 -2.69 18.55 2.37
C ILE A 79 -3.55 19.75 2.78
N ILE A 80 -4.61 19.53 3.57
CA ILE A 80 -5.47 20.61 4.11
C ILE A 80 -4.66 21.63 4.91
N LYS A 81 -3.61 21.18 5.63
CA LYS A 81 -2.70 22.08 6.35
C LYS A 81 -1.69 22.78 5.43
N LEU A 82 -1.18 22.09 4.41
CA LEU A 82 -0.14 22.64 3.52
C LEU A 82 -0.69 23.71 2.56
N VAL A 83 -1.89 23.51 1.99
CA VAL A 83 -2.45 24.44 0.99
C VAL A 83 -2.56 25.88 1.52
N PRO A 84 -3.08 26.14 2.74
CA PRO A 84 -3.08 27.48 3.32
C PRO A 84 -1.69 28.08 3.50
N GLU A 85 -0.70 27.30 3.93
CA GLU A 85 0.68 27.80 4.08
C GLU A 85 1.27 28.22 2.73
N LEU A 86 1.02 27.46 1.66
CA LEU A 86 1.44 27.82 0.30
C LEU A 86 0.75 29.06 -0.24
N LYS A 87 -0.46 29.38 0.25
CA LYS A 87 -1.21 30.60 -0.12
C LYS A 87 -0.69 31.84 0.62
N LYS A 88 0.00 31.67 1.75
CA LYS A 88 0.63 32.77 2.51
C LYS A 88 1.99 33.18 1.93
N GLU A 89 2.69 32.28 1.25
CA GLU A 89 3.91 32.59 0.49
C GLU A 89 3.61 33.55 -0.67
N GLN A 90 4.61 34.29 -1.17
CA GLN A 90 4.44 35.13 -2.36
C GLN A 90 3.96 34.26 -3.54
N ILE A 91 2.77 34.57 -4.07
CA ILE A 91 2.15 33.77 -5.12
C ILE A 91 3.00 33.87 -6.39
N THR A 92 3.52 32.72 -6.81
CA THR A 92 4.28 32.53 -8.05
C THR A 92 3.59 31.47 -8.87
N LEU A 93 3.92 31.37 -10.16
CA LEU A 93 3.42 30.29 -11.01
C LEU A 93 3.66 28.90 -10.41
N LYS A 94 4.82 28.72 -9.74
CA LYS A 94 5.21 27.47 -9.08
C LYS A 94 4.34 27.16 -7.85
N SER A 95 4.02 28.15 -7.01
CA SER A 95 3.13 27.91 -5.86
C SER A 95 1.69 27.66 -6.32
N THR A 96 1.20 28.35 -7.37
CA THR A 96 -0.11 28.09 -7.98
C THR A 96 -0.23 26.66 -8.51
N GLN A 97 0.78 26.15 -9.24
CA GLN A 97 0.77 24.77 -9.75
C GLN A 97 0.75 23.73 -8.62
N ARG A 98 1.54 23.95 -7.55
CA ARG A 98 1.55 23.07 -6.37
C ARG A 98 0.19 23.02 -5.69
N ILE A 99 -0.41 24.19 -5.45
CA ILE A 99 -1.75 24.30 -4.83
C ILE A 99 -2.78 23.55 -5.68
N LYS A 100 -2.81 23.79 -7.00
CA LYS A 100 -3.74 23.11 -7.92
C LYS A 100 -3.61 21.60 -7.84
N PHE A 101 -2.38 21.07 -7.89
CA PHE A 101 -2.13 19.63 -7.80
C PHE A 101 -2.64 19.02 -6.49
N LEU A 102 -2.42 19.72 -5.38
CA LEU A 102 -2.85 19.30 -4.04
C LEU A 102 -4.38 19.33 -3.90
N GLU A 103 -5.04 20.37 -4.40
CA GLU A 103 -6.50 20.49 -4.39
C GLU A 103 -7.16 19.39 -5.26
N GLU A 104 -6.63 19.10 -6.45
CA GLU A 104 -7.11 17.99 -7.29
C GLU A 104 -6.86 16.62 -6.63
N THR A 105 -5.79 16.48 -5.85
CA THR A 105 -5.53 15.26 -5.09
C THR A 105 -6.56 15.06 -3.99
N ILE A 106 -6.93 16.10 -3.23
CA ILE A 106 -8.03 16.00 -2.26
C ILE A 106 -9.32 15.57 -2.95
N LYS A 107 -9.70 16.24 -4.06
CA LYS A 107 -10.91 15.89 -4.82
C LYS A 107 -10.93 14.42 -5.24
N ARG A 108 -9.80 13.87 -5.70
CA ARG A 108 -9.69 12.45 -6.07
C ARG A 108 -9.84 11.51 -4.87
N LEU A 109 -9.33 11.89 -3.70
CA LEU A 109 -9.36 11.06 -2.50
C LEU A 109 -10.69 11.13 -1.74
N THR A 110 -11.50 12.17 -1.92
CA THR A 110 -12.78 12.36 -1.22
C THR A 110 -14.01 12.07 -2.08
N ARG A 111 -13.82 11.68 -3.34
CA ARG A 111 -14.87 11.05 -4.18
C ARG A 111 -15.09 9.62 -3.75
#